data_AF-A0AAD9IFL9-F1
#
_entry.id   AF-A0AAD9IFL9-F1
#
_cell.length_a   1.000
_cell.length_b   1.000
_cell.length_c   1.000
_cell.angle_alpha   90.00
_cell.angle_beta   90.00
_cell.angle_gamma   90.00
#
_symmetry.space_group_name_H-M   'P 1'
#
loop_
_entity.id
_entity.type
_entity.pdbx_description
1 polymer ?
#
loop_
_entity_poly.entity_id
_entity_poly.type
_entity_poly.pdbx_seq_one_letter_code
_entity_poly.pdbx_strand_id
1 'polypeptide(L)'
;MSGKKAAGVDNTSRRTWDKLEYKEKADERETKAAQDDEKGLDARKRRRQERDPLHQGLIVQRANLKARDHKLDLTANLNKTQLQSVGMPLAQQAGYYCPVCDCVLKDSLSMLDHVNGKWHQRALGMNMQVERSTKEQVCGTGLLVIPVAALEGPDAHEDADVDEEVIPKE
;
A
#
# COMPACT_ATOMS: atom_id res chain seq x y z
N MET A 1 66.01 47.56 -26.06
CA MET A 1 64.55 47.35 -25.93
C MET A 1 64.34 45.94 -25.39
N SER A 2 63.86 45.85 -24.15
CA SER A 2 63.74 44.60 -23.39
C SER A 2 62.43 43.90 -23.75
N GLY A 3 62.53 42.72 -24.37
CA GLY A 3 61.38 41.87 -24.70
C GLY A 3 61.01 40.99 -23.51
N LYS A 4 59.88 41.30 -22.85
CA LYS A 4 59.26 40.44 -21.83
C LYS A 4 58.78 39.13 -22.48
N LYS A 5 59.35 37.99 -22.07
CA LYS A 5 58.75 36.68 -22.36
C LYS A 5 57.62 36.42 -21.37
N ALA A 6 56.42 36.19 -21.90
CA ALA A 6 55.26 35.77 -21.12
C ALA A 6 55.46 34.33 -20.63
N ALA A 7 55.31 34.11 -19.32
CA ALA A 7 55.29 32.79 -18.72
C ALA A 7 53.91 32.15 -18.97
N GLY A 8 53.75 31.51 -20.11
CA GLY A 8 52.62 30.60 -20.34
C GLY A 8 52.86 29.31 -19.56
N VAL A 9 52.07 29.07 -18.52
CA VAL A 9 52.04 27.77 -17.83
C VAL A 9 51.35 26.77 -18.76
N ASP A 10 52.11 25.79 -19.24
CA ASP A 10 51.63 24.70 -20.07
C ASP A 10 50.88 23.68 -19.20
N ASN A 11 49.54 23.71 -19.26
CA ASN A 11 48.64 22.83 -18.51
C ASN A 11 48.34 21.52 -19.29
N THR A 12 49.30 20.95 -20.03
CA THR A 12 49.10 19.74 -20.85
C THR A 12 49.58 18.43 -20.20
N SER A 13 49.71 18.37 -18.87
CA SER A 13 49.97 17.10 -18.19
C SER A 13 48.70 16.24 -18.15
N ARG A 14 48.80 14.97 -18.58
CA ARG A 14 47.71 13.99 -18.46
C ARG A 14 47.31 13.86 -16.99
N ARG A 15 46.06 14.21 -16.66
CA ARG A 15 45.49 14.00 -15.31
C ARG A 15 45.60 12.53 -14.92
N THR A 16 46.41 12.24 -13.91
CA THR A 16 46.46 10.95 -13.24
C THR A 16 45.37 10.92 -12.17
N TRP A 17 44.36 10.08 -12.36
CA TRP A 17 43.27 9.91 -11.40
C TRP A 17 43.78 9.08 -10.22
N ASP A 18 43.64 9.58 -8.99
CA ASP A 18 44.01 8.84 -7.78
C ASP A 18 42.88 7.91 -7.35
N LYS A 19 43.08 6.60 -7.51
CA LYS A 19 42.02 5.59 -7.35
C LYS A 19 41.47 5.52 -5.92
N LEU A 20 42.23 5.94 -4.91
CA LEU A 20 41.80 5.92 -3.51
C LEU A 20 40.79 7.02 -3.23
N GLU A 21 41.09 8.26 -3.65
CA GLU A 21 40.19 9.41 -3.51
C GLU A 21 38.83 9.16 -4.19
N TYR A 22 38.84 8.56 -5.39
CA TYR A 22 37.60 8.27 -6.12
C TYR A 22 36.78 7.14 -5.50
N LYS A 23 37.41 6.19 -4.79
CA LYS A 23 36.71 5.16 -4.02
C LYS A 23 36.06 5.75 -2.78
N GLU A 24 36.80 6.53 -1.99
CA GLU A 24 36.25 7.22 -0.83
C GLU A 24 35.08 8.14 -1.22
N LYS A 25 35.22 8.86 -2.34
CA LYS A 25 34.15 9.70 -2.89
C LYS A 25 32.97 8.92 -3.47
N ALA A 26 33.13 7.65 -3.81
CA ALA A 26 32.02 6.78 -4.18
C ALA A 26 31.28 6.31 -2.92
N ASP A 27 32.01 5.83 -1.91
CA ASP A 27 31.46 5.37 -0.63
C ASP A 27 30.74 6.51 0.11
N GLU A 28 31.27 7.73 0.09
CA GLU A 28 30.61 8.91 0.67
C GLU A 28 29.28 9.23 -0.04
N ARG A 29 29.20 9.04 -1.36
CA ARG A 29 27.96 9.24 -2.11
C ARG A 29 26.93 8.15 -1.81
N GLU A 30 27.35 6.90 -1.68
CA GLU A 30 26.46 5.79 -1.33
C GLU A 30 25.93 5.93 0.10
N THR A 31 26.80 6.24 1.05
CA THR A 31 26.38 6.45 2.46
C THR A 31 25.45 7.64 2.61
N LYS A 32 25.70 8.74 1.88
CA LYS A 32 24.80 9.90 1.88
C LYS A 32 23.44 9.57 1.28
N ALA A 33 23.39 8.85 0.16
CA ALA A 33 22.13 8.40 -0.43
C ALA A 33 21.34 7.50 0.53
N ALA A 34 22.00 6.52 1.16
CA ALA A 34 21.38 5.64 2.15
C ALA A 34 20.82 6.42 3.37
N GLN A 35 21.56 7.41 3.86
CA GLN A 35 21.10 8.27 4.96
C GLN A 35 19.89 9.14 4.56
N ASP A 36 19.87 9.66 3.34
CA ASP A 36 18.75 10.48 2.86
C ASP A 36 17.49 9.62 2.66
N ASP A 37 17.63 8.38 2.18
CA ASP A 37 16.54 7.40 2.13
C ASP A 37 16.03 7.03 3.53
N GLU A 38 16.93 6.76 4.48
CA GLU A 38 16.56 6.44 5.86
C GLU A 38 15.81 7.61 6.53
N LYS A 39 16.32 8.84 6.38
CA LYS A 39 15.64 10.05 6.88
C LYS A 39 14.28 10.25 6.22
N GLY A 40 14.17 9.96 4.92
CA GLY A 40 12.90 10.02 4.19
C GLY A 40 11.87 9.02 4.73
N LEU A 41 12.31 7.80 5.05
CA LEU A 41 11.48 6.76 5.66
C LEU A 41 11.08 7.12 7.10
N ASP A 42 12.01 7.64 7.90
CA ASP A 42 11.74 8.06 9.28
C ASP A 42 10.74 9.24 9.32
N ALA A 43 10.91 10.24 8.45
CA ALA A 43 9.96 11.34 8.33
C ALA A 43 8.55 10.85 7.95
N ARG A 44 8.44 9.88 7.03
CA ARG A 44 7.16 9.25 6.68
C ARG A 44 6.55 8.48 7.86
N LYS A 45 7.38 7.78 8.64
CA LYS A 45 6.95 7.02 9.82
C LYS A 45 6.44 7.95 10.93
N ARG A 46 7.13 9.08 11.16
CA ARG A 46 6.75 10.10 12.12
C ARG A 46 5.40 10.74 11.79
N ARG A 47 5.20 11.16 10.53
CA ARG A 47 3.90 11.69 10.06
C ARG A 47 2.77 10.66 10.18
N ARG A 48 3.07 9.37 10.01
CA ARG A 48 2.10 8.29 10.21
C ARG A 48 1.75 8.13 11.69
N GLN A 49 2.72 8.24 12.59
CA GLN A 49 2.52 8.14 14.03
C GLN A 49 1.71 9.32 14.57
N GLU A 50 2.03 10.54 14.14
CA GLU A 50 1.30 11.76 14.53
C GLU A 50 -0.18 11.72 14.10
N ARG A 51 -0.47 11.10 12.95
CA ARG A 51 -1.86 10.88 12.47
C ARG A 51 -2.56 9.69 13.14
N ASP A 52 -1.85 8.83 13.87
CA ASP A 52 -2.49 7.69 14.53
C ASP A 52 -3.18 8.19 15.82
N PRO A 53 -4.51 8.04 15.95
CA PRO A 53 -5.23 8.54 17.12
C PRO A 53 -4.77 7.89 18.44
N LEU A 54 -4.01 6.80 18.40
CA LEU A 54 -3.37 6.23 19.58
C LEU A 54 -2.22 7.09 20.12
N HIS A 55 -1.44 7.77 19.26
CA HIS A 55 -0.40 8.71 19.72
C HIS A 55 -0.98 10.02 20.25
N GLN A 56 -2.22 10.35 19.87
CA GLN A 56 -2.93 11.53 20.35
C GLN A 56 -3.59 11.33 21.72
N GLY A 57 -3.45 10.14 22.33
CA GLY A 57 -3.88 9.85 23.70
C GLY A 57 -5.39 9.67 23.89
N LEU A 58 -6.16 9.59 22.80
CA LEU A 58 -7.63 9.54 22.85
C LEU A 58 -8.18 8.13 23.16
N ILE A 59 -7.40 7.08 22.91
CA ILE A 59 -7.84 5.68 23.03
C ILE A 59 -6.83 4.91 23.88
N VAL A 60 -7.24 4.58 25.12
CA VAL A 60 -6.37 3.94 26.13
C VAL A 60 -6.07 2.48 25.77
N GLN A 61 -7.05 1.75 25.21
CA GLN A 61 -6.89 0.38 24.73
C GLN A 61 -7.76 0.18 23.50
N ARG A 62 -7.19 -0.44 22.46
CA ARG A 62 -7.94 -0.76 21.24
C ARG A 62 -8.84 -1.97 21.52
N ALA A 63 -10.14 -1.82 21.32
CA ALA A 63 -11.11 -2.89 21.50
C ALA A 63 -10.95 -3.96 20.40
N ASN A 64 -11.39 -5.19 20.66
CA ASN A 64 -11.39 -6.25 19.65
C ASN A 64 -12.36 -5.93 18.50
N LEU A 65 -12.09 -6.50 17.32
CA LEU A 65 -12.92 -6.31 16.14
C LEU A 65 -14.30 -6.92 16.37
N LYS A 66 -15.35 -6.09 16.28
CA LYS A 66 -16.75 -6.54 16.28
C LYS A 66 -17.26 -6.64 14.86
N ALA A 67 -18.23 -7.54 14.64
CA ALA A 67 -18.97 -7.59 13.39
C ALA A 67 -19.74 -6.28 13.19
N ARG A 68 -20.01 -5.94 11.93
CA ARG A 68 -20.76 -4.73 11.59
C ARG A 68 -22.24 -4.94 11.86
N ASP A 69 -22.84 -4.07 12.67
CA ASP A 69 -24.27 -4.11 12.98
C ASP A 69 -25.13 -3.29 11.99
N HIS A 70 -24.52 -2.44 11.17
CA HIS A 70 -25.20 -1.60 10.19
C HIS A 70 -24.78 -1.95 8.77
N LYS A 71 -25.76 -1.91 7.87
CA LYS A 71 -25.57 -2.13 6.44
C LYS A 71 -25.06 -0.83 5.80
N LEU A 72 -24.04 -0.92 4.95
CA LEU A 72 -23.56 0.22 4.17
C LEU A 72 -24.47 0.41 2.95
N ASP A 73 -25.10 1.57 2.83
CA ASP A 73 -26.05 1.87 1.75
C ASP A 73 -25.33 2.34 0.49
N LEU A 74 -24.90 1.37 -0.32
CA LEU A 74 -24.20 1.61 -1.58
C LEU A 74 -25.16 1.92 -2.75
N THR A 75 -26.46 1.73 -2.56
CA THR A 75 -27.46 1.84 -3.63
C THR A 75 -28.07 3.24 -3.76
N ALA A 76 -27.89 4.10 -2.75
CA ALA A 76 -28.56 5.41 -2.67
C ALA A 76 -28.15 6.38 -3.80
N ASN A 77 -26.96 6.20 -4.36
CA ASN A 77 -26.39 7.05 -5.41
C ASN A 77 -26.42 6.43 -6.81
N LEU A 78 -27.06 5.26 -6.97
CA LEU A 78 -27.22 4.64 -8.28
C LEU A 78 -28.12 5.51 -9.17
N ASN A 79 -27.74 5.63 -10.45
CA ASN A 79 -28.46 6.40 -11.48
C ASN A 79 -28.57 7.92 -11.24
N LYS A 80 -27.87 8.48 -10.26
CA LYS A 80 -27.82 9.93 -10.00
C LYS A 80 -26.51 10.49 -10.53
N THR A 81 -26.60 11.48 -11.42
CA THR A 81 -25.44 12.25 -11.88
C THR A 81 -25.31 13.50 -11.00
N GLN A 82 -24.21 13.60 -10.25
CA GLN A 82 -23.93 14.74 -9.37
C GLN A 82 -22.80 15.60 -9.96
N LEU A 83 -23.02 16.92 -10.01
CA LEU A 83 -22.02 17.87 -10.47
C LEU A 83 -21.05 18.20 -9.31
N GLN A 84 -19.77 17.88 -9.49
CA GLN A 84 -18.72 18.21 -8.52
C GLN A 84 -18.22 19.63 -8.77
N SER A 85 -18.58 20.56 -7.89
CA SER A 85 -18.07 21.94 -7.91
C SER A 85 -16.86 22.08 -6.97
N VAL A 86 -15.97 23.02 -7.28
CA VAL A 86 -14.69 23.22 -6.57
C VAL A 86 -14.88 23.68 -5.11
N GLY A 87 -16.05 24.22 -4.75
CA GLY A 87 -16.35 24.74 -3.41
C GLY A 87 -17.19 23.83 -2.51
N MET A 88 -17.57 22.63 -2.98
CA MET A 88 -18.46 21.74 -2.21
C MET A 88 -17.71 20.97 -1.12
N PRO A 89 -18.29 20.85 0.10
CA PRO A 89 -17.72 20.05 1.16
C PRO A 89 -17.61 18.59 0.73
N LEU A 90 -16.56 17.92 1.19
CA LEU A 90 -16.17 16.59 0.74
C LEU A 90 -17.29 15.54 0.87
N ALA A 91 -18.16 15.69 1.88
CA ALA A 91 -19.31 14.83 2.12
C ALA A 91 -20.39 14.88 1.03
N GLN A 92 -20.44 15.95 0.24
CA GLN A 92 -21.44 16.13 -0.81
C GLN A 92 -20.84 15.95 -2.22
N GLN A 93 -19.55 15.64 -2.32
CA GLN A 93 -18.92 15.35 -3.60
C GLN A 93 -19.41 14.00 -4.15
N ALA A 94 -19.38 13.88 -5.48
CA ALA A 94 -19.79 12.66 -6.16
C ALA A 94 -18.91 11.48 -5.72
N GLY A 95 -19.50 10.49 -5.06
CA GLY A 95 -18.84 9.28 -4.57
C GLY A 95 -19.38 8.79 -3.23
N TYR A 96 -18.68 7.82 -2.65
CA TYR A 96 -18.93 7.34 -1.30
C TYR A 96 -18.00 8.09 -0.33
N TYR A 97 -18.57 8.71 0.70
CA TYR A 97 -17.82 9.45 1.72
C TYR A 97 -17.62 8.62 2.98
N CYS A 98 -16.40 8.62 3.53
CA CYS A 98 -16.09 8.02 4.82
C CYS A 98 -15.90 9.11 5.90
N PRO A 99 -16.73 9.15 6.97
CA PRO A 99 -16.68 10.21 7.98
C PRO A 99 -15.48 10.09 8.95
N VAL A 100 -14.87 8.91 9.04
CA VAL A 100 -13.72 8.67 9.94
C VAL A 100 -12.42 9.14 9.30
N CYS A 101 -12.35 9.02 7.97
CA CYS A 101 -11.13 9.14 7.20
C CYS A 101 -11.06 10.41 6.36
N ASP A 102 -12.17 11.17 6.30
CA ASP A 102 -12.34 12.36 5.47
C ASP A 102 -11.85 12.15 4.04
N CYS A 103 -12.27 11.04 3.43
CA CYS A 103 -11.96 10.73 2.04
C CYS A 103 -13.22 10.38 1.26
N VAL A 104 -13.17 10.69 -0.04
CA VAL A 104 -14.19 10.29 -1.02
C VAL A 104 -13.61 9.20 -1.89
N LEU A 105 -14.36 8.11 -1.98
CA LEU A 105 -14.04 6.96 -2.79
C LEU A 105 -15.03 6.87 -3.93
N LYS A 106 -14.53 6.54 -5.12
CA LYS A 106 -15.32 6.60 -6.35
C LYS A 106 -16.20 5.36 -6.52
N ASP A 107 -15.69 4.21 -6.08
CA ASP A 107 -16.32 2.90 -6.29
C ASP A 107 -16.80 2.26 -4.99
N SER A 108 -17.81 1.40 -5.12
CA SER A 108 -18.43 0.67 -4.01
C SER A 108 -17.47 -0.35 -3.39
N LEU A 109 -16.72 -1.08 -4.23
CA LEU A 109 -15.69 -2.03 -3.77
C LEU A 109 -14.58 -1.31 -3.00
N SER A 110 -14.14 -0.17 -3.52
CA SER A 110 -13.13 0.66 -2.84
C SER A 110 -13.62 1.15 -1.47
N MET A 111 -14.90 1.50 -1.34
CA MET A 111 -15.49 1.85 -0.04
C MET A 111 -15.51 0.67 0.94
N LEU A 112 -15.89 -0.53 0.49
CA LEU A 112 -15.87 -1.73 1.32
C LEU A 112 -14.45 -2.06 1.82
N ASP A 113 -13.46 -2.03 0.92
CA ASP A 113 -12.06 -2.27 1.25
C ASP A 113 -11.49 -1.21 2.18
N HIS A 114 -11.94 0.04 2.03
CA HIS A 114 -11.54 1.13 2.89
C HIS A 114 -12.07 0.96 4.32
N VAL A 115 -13.34 0.63 4.50
CA VAL A 115 -13.93 0.38 5.83
C VAL A 115 -13.32 -0.89 6.46
N ASN A 116 -12.93 -1.88 5.65
CA ASN A 116 -12.15 -3.05 6.09
C ASN A 116 -10.67 -2.74 6.35
N GLY A 117 -10.20 -1.54 6.00
CA GLY A 117 -8.80 -1.19 6.03
C GLY A 117 -8.23 -1.06 7.43
N LYS A 118 -6.97 -1.49 7.61
CA LYS A 118 -6.22 -1.37 8.87
C LYS A 118 -6.15 0.07 9.38
N TRP A 119 -6.18 1.07 8.50
CA TRP A 119 -6.14 2.47 8.96
C TRP A 119 -7.50 2.95 9.49
N HIS A 120 -8.59 2.65 8.77
CA HIS A 120 -9.95 2.99 9.20
C HIS A 120 -10.30 2.34 10.55
N GLN A 121 -9.99 1.06 10.72
CA GLN A 121 -10.25 0.35 11.98
C GLN A 121 -9.39 0.87 13.14
N ARG A 122 -8.14 1.26 12.85
CA ARG A 122 -7.27 1.89 13.85
C ARG A 122 -7.78 3.26 14.28
N ALA A 123 -8.37 4.02 13.36
CA ALA A 123 -8.97 5.32 13.64
C ALA A 123 -10.23 5.18 14.52
N LEU A 124 -11.01 4.11 14.33
CA LEU A 124 -12.14 3.74 15.18
C LEU A 124 -11.74 3.17 16.55
N GLY A 125 -10.45 2.94 16.80
CA GLY A 125 -9.98 2.33 18.05
C GLY A 125 -10.19 0.83 18.15
N MET A 126 -10.42 0.14 17.03
CA MET A 126 -10.48 -1.32 16.98
C MET A 126 -9.13 -1.93 16.55
N ASN A 127 -8.79 -3.07 17.15
CA ASN A 127 -7.73 -3.95 16.69
C ASN A 127 -8.30 -4.93 15.66
N MET A 128 -7.48 -5.35 14.68
CA MET A 128 -7.85 -6.41 13.74
C MET A 128 -7.91 -7.82 14.36
N GLN A 129 -7.83 -7.92 15.69
CA GLN A 129 -7.92 -9.18 16.42
C GLN A 129 -9.39 -9.45 16.74
N VAL A 130 -9.85 -10.63 16.35
CA VAL A 130 -11.21 -11.13 16.65
C VAL A 130 -11.16 -11.94 17.94
N GLU A 131 -12.21 -11.87 18.74
CA GLU A 131 -12.35 -12.70 19.94
C GLU A 131 -12.45 -14.19 19.57
N ARG A 132 -11.85 -15.04 20.41
CA ARG A 132 -11.95 -16.49 20.23
C ARG A 132 -13.39 -16.92 20.51
N SER A 133 -13.96 -17.69 19.60
CA SER A 133 -15.32 -18.22 19.76
C SER A 133 -15.40 -19.20 20.92
N THR A 134 -16.51 -19.15 21.66
CA THR A 134 -16.83 -20.13 22.72
C THR A 134 -17.50 -21.37 22.12
N LYS A 135 -17.42 -22.51 22.82
CA LYS A 135 -18.04 -23.77 22.37
C LYS A 135 -19.54 -23.62 22.06
N GLU A 136 -20.24 -22.81 22.84
CA GLU A 136 -21.67 -22.53 22.67
C GLU A 136 -21.96 -21.72 21.40
N GLN A 137 -21.11 -20.74 21.06
CA GLN A 137 -21.21 -19.98 19.82
C GLN A 137 -21.01 -20.87 18.59
N VAL A 138 -20.00 -21.75 18.62
CA VAL A 138 -19.71 -22.69 17.52
C VAL A 138 -20.82 -23.72 17.34
N CYS A 139 -21.41 -24.18 18.45
CA CYS A 139 -22.53 -25.13 18.41
C CYS A 139 -23.81 -24.48 17.85
N GLY A 140 -24.11 -23.23 18.26
CA GLY A 140 -25.26 -22.48 17.74
C GLY A 140 -25.16 -22.07 16.27
N THR A 141 -23.93 -21.86 15.76
CA THR A 141 -23.66 -21.56 14.35
C THR A 141 -23.27 -22.80 13.52
N GLY A 142 -23.33 -24.00 14.10
CA GLY A 142 -22.83 -25.22 13.48
C GLY A 142 -23.78 -25.78 12.43
N LEU A 143 -23.45 -25.61 11.14
CA LEU A 143 -23.21 -26.69 10.15
C LEU A 143 -23.11 -26.15 8.71
N LEU A 144 -22.01 -25.46 8.37
CA LEU A 144 -21.46 -25.48 7.01
C LEU A 144 -19.93 -25.60 7.11
N VAL A 145 -19.47 -26.53 7.94
CA VAL A 145 -18.17 -27.15 7.68
C VAL A 145 -18.45 -28.12 6.55
N ILE A 146 -18.31 -27.64 5.31
CA ILE A 146 -18.27 -28.51 4.14
C ILE A 146 -17.11 -29.47 4.40
N PRO A 147 -17.34 -30.78 4.56
CA PRO A 147 -16.23 -31.70 4.66
C PRO A 147 -15.47 -31.63 3.33
N VAL A 148 -14.20 -31.23 3.39
CA VAL A 148 -13.27 -31.23 2.24
C VAL A 148 -13.19 -32.62 1.57
N ALA A 149 -13.65 -33.67 2.25
CA ALA A 149 -13.80 -35.04 1.73
C ALA A 149 -14.89 -35.23 0.64
N ALA A 150 -15.68 -34.21 0.30
CA ALA A 150 -16.73 -34.31 -0.73
C ALA A 150 -16.30 -33.84 -2.14
N LEU A 151 -15.02 -33.55 -2.37
CA LEU A 151 -14.48 -33.11 -3.67
C LEU A 151 -13.55 -34.14 -4.35
N GLU A 152 -13.72 -35.44 -4.06
CA GLU A 152 -13.05 -36.50 -4.80
C GLU A 152 -14.10 -37.48 -5.38
N GLY A 153 -14.48 -37.24 -6.63
CA GLY A 153 -15.37 -38.05 -7.47
C GLY A 153 -15.45 -37.45 -8.89
N PRO A 154 -15.62 -38.27 -9.95
CA PRO A 154 -14.72 -38.28 -11.09
C PRO A 154 -15.25 -37.52 -12.31
N ASP A 155 -14.67 -36.35 -12.57
CA ASP A 155 -14.88 -35.63 -13.81
C ASP A 155 -13.61 -35.78 -14.65
N ALA A 156 -13.60 -36.83 -15.48
CA ALA A 156 -12.64 -37.02 -16.54
C ALA A 156 -12.69 -35.80 -17.47
N HIS A 157 -11.70 -34.92 -17.38
CA HIS A 157 -11.39 -34.02 -18.47
C HIS A 157 -10.73 -34.89 -19.55
N GLU A 158 -11.45 -35.12 -20.64
CA GLU A 158 -10.89 -35.75 -21.83
C GLU A 158 -9.70 -34.89 -22.30
N ASP A 159 -8.51 -35.46 -22.22
CA ASP A 159 -7.30 -34.93 -22.84
C ASP A 159 -7.52 -34.96 -24.35
N ALA A 160 -7.90 -33.82 -24.93
CA ALA A 160 -7.79 -33.63 -26.37
C ALA A 160 -6.30 -33.53 -26.69
N ASP A 161 -5.75 -34.63 -27.19
CA ASP A 161 -4.47 -34.70 -27.89
C ASP A 161 -4.41 -33.58 -28.93
N VAL A 162 -3.63 -32.53 -28.65
CA VAL A 162 -3.16 -31.59 -29.66
C VAL A 162 -1.87 -32.18 -30.20
N ASP A 163 -1.97 -32.81 -31.35
CA ASP A 163 -0.85 -33.33 -32.12
C ASP A 163 0.21 -32.23 -32.33
N GLU A 164 1.31 -32.30 -31.58
CA GLU A 164 2.54 -31.56 -31.85
C GLU A 164 3.29 -32.30 -32.97
N GLU A 165 2.79 -32.19 -34.21
CA GLU A 165 3.55 -32.61 -35.38
C GLU A 165 4.78 -31.70 -35.56
N VAL A 166 5.91 -32.29 -35.17
CA VAL A 166 7.28 -31.90 -35.45
C VAL A 166 7.43 -31.60 -36.94
N ILE A 167 7.59 -30.31 -37.27
CA ILE A 167 8.05 -29.87 -38.60
C ILE A 167 9.46 -30.43 -38.82
N PRO A 168 9.72 -31.26 -39.84
CA PRO A 168 11.07 -31.70 -40.16
C PRO A 168 11.86 -30.53 -40.75
N LYS A 169 13.06 -30.30 -40.20
CA LYS A 169 14.06 -29.43 -40.80
C LYS A 169 14.69 -30.14 -42.00
N GLU A 170 14.53 -29.56 -43.19
CA GLU A 170 15.51 -29.61 -44.27
C GLU A 170 16.13 -28.22 -44.44
#